data_AF-A0A4R5FMG5-F1
#
_entry.id   AF-A0A4R5FMG5-F1
#
_cell.length_a   1.000
_cell.length_b   1.000
_cell.length_c   1.000
_cell.angle_alpha   90.00
_cell.angle_beta   90.00
_cell.angle_gamma   90.00
#
_symmetry.space_group_name_H-M   'P 1'
#
loop_
_entity.id
_entity.type
_entity.pdbx_description
1 polymer ?
#
loop_
_entity_poly.entity_id
_entity_poly.type
_entity_poly.pdbx_seq_one_letter_code
_entity_poly.pdbx_strand_id
1 'polypeptide(L)' 'MNEHPDQIIIAKAISKENTYFIFRNNSEEVTLSINDTGMIKSNHKLTHSEIQFLREEYPLFFNK' A
#
# COMPACT_ATOMS: atom_id res chain seq x y z
N MET A 1 20.75 17.46 -7.49
CA MET A 1 19.51 17.43 -6.70
C MET A 1 19.39 16.01 -6.19
N ASN A 2 19.56 15.79 -4.89
CA ASN A 2 19.40 14.45 -4.33
C ASN A 2 17.90 14.22 -4.14
N GLU A 3 17.28 13.48 -5.04
CA GLU A 3 15.97 12.91 -4.82
C GLU A 3 16.09 11.96 -3.62
N HIS A 4 15.70 12.43 -2.44
CA HIS A 4 15.52 11.55 -1.30
C HIS A 4 14.44 10.54 -1.72
N PRO A 5 14.68 9.22 -1.64
CA PRO A 5 13.65 8.25 -1.96
C PRO A 5 12.45 8.54 -1.06
N ASP A 6 11.25 8.52 -1.63
CA ASP A 6 10.00 8.64 -0.90
C ASP A 6 9.96 7.57 0.20
N GLN A 7 10.44 7.91 1.39
CA GLN A 7 10.38 7.04 2.55
C GLN A 7 8.92 6.92 2.93
N ILE A 8 8.35 5.75 2.70
CA ILE A 8 7.02 5.39 3.17
C ILE A 8 7.17 4.37 4.29
N ILE A 9 6.42 4.56 5.36
CA ILE A 9 6.33 3.57 6.44
C ILE A 9 5.03 2.81 6.24
N ILE A 10 5.11 1.49 6.12
CA ILE A 10 3.94 0.64 5.94
C ILE A 10 3.79 -0.22 7.19
N ALA A 11 2.66 -0.06 7.88
CA ALA A 11 2.25 -0.91 8.99
C ALA A 11 1.08 -1.79 8.56
N LYS A 12 1.09 -3.08 8.96
CA LYS A 12 0.01 -4.02 8.68
C LYS A 12 -0.80 -4.27 9.95
N ALA A 13 -2.12 -4.10 9.87
CA ALA A 13 -3.03 -4.61 10.88
C ALA A 13 -3.42 -6.05 10.54
N ILE A 14 -3.21 -6.94 11.51
CA ILE A 14 -3.64 -8.33 11.43
C ILE A 14 -5.11 -8.38 11.85
N SER A 15 -5.99 -8.29 10.86
CA SER A 15 -7.45 -8.43 11.02
C SER A 15 -7.98 -9.50 10.07
N LYS A 16 -9.31 -9.68 10.00
CA LYS A 16 -9.96 -10.57 9.01
C LYS A 16 -9.71 -10.12 7.58
N GLU A 17 -9.58 -8.82 7.35
CA GLU A 17 -9.11 -8.22 6.11
C GLU A 17 -7.65 -7.78 6.29
N ASN A 18 -6.83 -7.91 5.24
CA ASN A 18 -5.46 -7.40 5.28
C ASN A 18 -5.51 -5.88 5.12
N THR A 19 -5.38 -5.16 6.23
CA THR A 19 -5.38 -3.69 6.26
C THR A 19 -3.96 -3.18 6.46
N TYR A 20 -3.56 -2.20 5.66
CA TYR A 20 -2.27 -1.53 5.67
C TYR A 20 -2.46 -0.04 5.95
N PHE A 21 -1.61 0.51 6.80
CA PHE A 21 -1.50 1.94 7.07
C PHE A 21 -0.17 2.43 6.52
N ILE A 22 -0.23 3.34 5.56
CA ILE A 22 0.93 3.89 4.87
C ILE A 22 1.09 5.34 5.30
N PHE A 23 2.20 5.64 5.96
CA PHE A 23 2.56 6.98 6.38
C PHE A 23 3.54 7.57 5.38
N ARG A 24 3.11 8.62 4.68
CA ARG A 24 3.89 9.33 3.66
C ARG A 24 4.65 10.51 4.29
N ASN A 25 5.72 10.96 3.62
CA ASN A 25 6.55 12.09 4.08
C ASN A 25 5.78 13.43 4.17
N ASN A 26 4.70 13.58 3.41
CA ASN A 26 3.85 14.77 3.44
C ASN A 26 2.81 14.76 4.57
N SER A 27 2.98 13.88 5.57
CA SER A 27 2.03 13.68 6.68
C SER A 27 0.65 13.17 6.25
N GLU A 28 0.50 12.64 5.03
CA GLU A 28 -0.70 11.90 4.64
C GLU A 28 -0.66 10.47 5.21
N GLU A 29 -1.81 10.02 5.72
CA GLU A 29 -2.05 8.63 6.12
C GLU A 29 -2.99 7.96 5.12
N VAL A 30 -2.48 6.90 4.49
CA VAL A 30 -3.28 6.09 3.57
C VAL A 30 -3.64 4.78 4.26
N THR A 31 -4.94 4.55 4.42
CA THR A 31 -5.48 3.27 4.82
C THR A 31 -5.85 2.49 3.57
N LEU A 32 -5.21 1.34 3.39
CA LEU A 32 -5.48 0.39 2.34
C LEU A 32 -6.02 -0.91 2.93
N SER A 33 -7.00 -1.53 2.29
CA SER A 33 -7.49 -2.86 2.65
C SER A 33 -7.63 -3.72 1.41
N ILE A 34 -7.15 -4.96 1.49
CA ILE A 34 -7.26 -5.95 0.43
C ILE A 34 -8.01 -7.18 0.94
N ASN A 35 -9.01 -7.60 0.16
CA ASN A 35 -9.80 -8.79 0.46
C ASN A 35 -9.24 -10.04 -0.25
N ASP A 36 -9.82 -11.21 0.03
CA ASP A 36 -9.36 -12.50 -0.51
C ASP A 36 -9.48 -12.62 -2.04
N THR A 37 -10.29 -11.76 -2.67
CA THR A 37 -10.47 -11.70 -4.13
C THR A 37 -9.51 -10.73 -4.82
N GLY A 38 -8.64 -10.03 -4.07
CA GLY A 38 -7.71 -9.04 -4.59
C GLY A 38 -8.33 -7.67 -4.86
N MET A 39 -9.53 -7.39 -4.35
CA MET A 39 -10.14 -6.06 -4.42
C MET A 39 -9.47 -5.15 -3.40
N ILE A 40 -8.90 -4.04 -3.89
CA ILE A 40 -8.20 -3.05 -3.07
C ILE A 40 -9.14 -1.87 -2.80
N LYS A 41 -9.32 -1.53 -1.52
CA LYS A 41 -9.97 -0.31 -1.06
C LYS A 41 -8.92 0.61 -0.45
N SER A 42 -8.90 1.87 -0.84
CA SER A 42 -7.99 2.88 -0.30
C SER A 42 -8.72 4.19 -0.08
N ASN A 43 -8.38 4.92 0.97
CA ASN A 43 -8.88 6.27 1.23
C ASN A 43 -8.21 7.34 0.35
N HIS A 44 -7.00 7.09 -0.15
CA HIS A 44 -6.26 7.96 -1.07
C HIS A 44 -5.83 7.24 -2.34
N LYS A 45 -5.52 8.00 -3.39
CA LYS A 45 -4.89 7.45 -4.60
C LYS A 45 -3.52 6.89 -4.26
N LEU A 46 -3.26 5.66 -4.67
CA LEU A 46 -1.99 5.00 -4.42
C LEU A 46 -0.87 5.55 -5.33
N THR A 47 0.32 5.68 -4.76
CA THR A 47 1.54 6.05 -5.48
C THR A 47 2.17 4.85 -6.16
N HIS A 48 3.17 5.08 -7.00
CA HIS A 48 3.90 4.02 -7.67
C HIS A 48 4.55 3.04 -6.68
N SER A 49 5.23 3.56 -5.64
CA SER A 49 5.91 2.76 -4.63
C SER A 49 4.93 1.88 -3.82
N GLU A 50 3.76 2.42 -3.48
CA GLU A 50 2.71 1.67 -2.76
C GLU A 50 2.13 0.55 -3.63
N ILE A 51 1.92 0.81 -4.92
CA ILE A 51 1.46 -0.21 -5.87
C ILE A 51 2.54 -1.29 -6.07
N GLN A 52 3.81 -0.91 -6.14
CA GLN A 52 4.92 -1.86 -6.24
C GLN A 52 4.98 -2.77 -5.01
N PHE A 53 4.88 -2.20 -3.81
CA PHE A 53 4.76 -2.98 -2.58
C PHE A 53 3.63 -4.02 -2.63
N LEU A 54 2.44 -3.61 -3.09
CA LEU A 54 1.30 -4.53 -3.22
C LEU A 54 1.53 -5.63 -4.26
N ARG A 55 2.27 -5.34 -5.34
CA ARG A 55 2.64 -6.33 -6.35
C ARG A 55 3.59 -7.38 -5.79
N GLU A 56 4.51 -6.97 -4.92
CA GLU A 56 5.46 -7.88 -4.27
C GLU A 56 4.80 -8.73 -3.18
N GLU A 57 3.90 -8.14 -2.39
CA GLU A 57 3.13 -8.85 -1.35
C GLU A 57 2.07 -9.79 -1.93
N TYR A 58 1.42 -9.40 -3.03
CA TYR A 58 0.30 -10.14 -3.62
C TYR A 58 0.48 -10.41 -5.12
N PRO A 59 1.56 -11.09 -5.54
CA PRO A 59 1.88 -11.26 -6.96
C PRO A 59 0.76 -11.93 -7.75
N LEU A 60 -0.01 -12.82 -7.11
CA LEU A 60 -1.14 -13.54 -7.72
C LEU A 60 -2.27 -12.62 -8.22
N PHE A 61 -2.45 -11.43 -7.63
CA PHE A 61 -3.50 -10.50 -8.06
C PHE A 61 -3.06 -9.60 -9.22
N PHE A 62 -1.75 -9.47 -9.47
CA PHE A 62 -1.20 -8.55 -10.47
C PHE A 62 -0.64 -9.24 -11.71
N ASN A 63 -0.57 -10.57 -11.74
CA ASN A 63 0.00 -11.34 -12.84
C ASN A 63 -1.07 -11.76 -13.87
N LYS A 64 -1.72 -10.78 -14.51
CA LYS A 64 -2.67 -10.98 -15.62
C LYS A 64 -2.22 -10.28 -16.89
#